data_AF-A0A968MS87-F1
#
_entry.id   AF-A0A968MS87-F1
#
_cell.length_a   1.000
_cell.length_b   1.000
_cell.length_c   1.000
_cell.angle_alpha   90.00
_cell.angle_beta   90.00
_cell.angle_gamma   90.00
#
_symmetry.space_group_name_H-M   'P 1'
#
loop_
_entity.id
_entity.type
_entity.pdbx_description
1 polymer ?
#
loop_
_entity_poly.entity_id
_entity_poly.type
_entity_poly.pdbx_seq_one_letter_code
_entity_poly.pdbx_strand_id
1 'polypeptide(L)'
;MTTAILLITPPFTQLNTPYPATAYLKGFLNTIAVRSQQIDLGIEVMLELFSGEGLKQLFSEAEEKYSLFSENSRRIFALRERYIQTIDSVIHFLQGNNPTLALRICENSFLPEASRFNHEGDLDWAFGTMGTSDKAKHLATLYLEDISDFIVDTTDPYFGFSRYAERLGRSANLFDELYEALQRQDTLVDRIMIDILKKKTASFTPTMVGISVPFPGNLFCGLKCGQWIKKTTPG
;
A
#
# COMPACT_ATOMS: atom_id res chain seq x y z
N MET A 1 -5.49 -18.70 -30.95
CA MET A 1 -4.78 -17.59 -30.30
C MET A 1 -3.73 -18.18 -29.38
N THR A 2 -2.51 -17.65 -29.37
CA THR A 2 -1.48 -18.08 -28.40
C THR A 2 -1.84 -17.55 -27.02
N THR A 3 -1.99 -18.45 -26.04
CA THR A 3 -2.34 -18.09 -24.66
C THR A 3 -1.25 -17.22 -24.05
N ALA A 4 -1.62 -16.02 -23.60
CA ALA A 4 -0.78 -15.12 -22.82
C ALA A 4 -1.41 -14.89 -21.45
N ILE A 5 -0.74 -15.36 -20.38
CA ILE A 5 -1.28 -15.37 -19.03
C ILE A 5 -0.64 -14.26 -18.19
N LEU A 6 -1.45 -13.35 -17.65
CA LEU A 6 -1.01 -12.40 -16.61
C LEU A 6 -1.40 -12.94 -15.24
N LEU A 7 -0.42 -13.13 -14.36
CA LEU A 7 -0.61 -13.56 -12.98
C LEU A 7 -0.48 -12.36 -12.05
N ILE A 8 -1.50 -12.11 -11.25
CA ILE A 8 -1.60 -10.94 -10.38
C ILE A 8 -1.57 -11.39 -8.93
N THR A 9 -0.63 -10.83 -8.17
CA THR A 9 -0.73 -10.76 -6.72
C THR A 9 -1.34 -9.38 -6.38
N PRO A 10 -2.56 -9.31 -5.84
CA PRO A 10 -3.17 -8.04 -5.46
C PRO A 10 -2.44 -7.42 -4.25
N PRO A 11 -2.64 -6.12 -3.97
CA PRO A 11 -1.96 -5.44 -2.89
C PRO A 11 -2.21 -6.01 -1.49
N PHE A 12 -1.42 -5.53 -0.53
CA PHE A 12 -1.51 -5.83 0.91
C PHE A 12 -1.11 -7.25 1.31
N THR A 13 -0.24 -7.89 0.53
CA THR A 13 0.65 -8.94 1.03
C THR A 13 1.74 -8.30 1.89
N GLN A 14 2.49 -9.11 2.66
CA GLN A 14 3.64 -8.60 3.40
C GLN A 14 4.63 -7.89 2.45
N LEU A 15 4.86 -6.58 2.65
CA LEU A 15 5.67 -5.77 1.74
C LEU A 15 7.13 -6.18 1.67
N ASN A 16 7.64 -6.78 2.75
CA ASN A 16 9.02 -7.21 2.89
C ASN A 16 9.27 -8.63 2.38
N THR A 17 8.22 -9.40 2.07
CA THR A 17 8.35 -10.80 1.66
C THR A 17 7.47 -11.07 0.44
N PRO A 18 8.04 -11.25 -0.76
CA PRO A 18 7.24 -11.54 -1.95
C PRO A 18 6.50 -12.86 -1.79
N TYR A 19 5.21 -12.89 -2.15
CA TYR A 19 4.44 -14.12 -2.11
C TYR A 19 4.74 -14.98 -3.37
N PRO A 20 5.26 -16.21 -3.22
CA PRO A 20 5.92 -16.90 -4.33
C PRO A 20 4.98 -17.59 -5.31
N ALA A 21 3.68 -17.73 -5.02
CA ALA A 21 2.79 -18.60 -5.80
C ALA A 21 2.71 -18.22 -7.28
N THR A 22 2.58 -16.94 -7.59
CA THR A 22 2.50 -16.45 -8.98
C THR A 22 3.86 -16.56 -9.69
N ALA A 23 4.97 -16.41 -8.96
CA ALA A 23 6.31 -16.62 -9.49
C ALA A 23 6.58 -18.10 -9.82
N TYR A 24 6.18 -19.03 -8.94
CA TYR A 24 6.30 -20.47 -9.17
C TYR A 24 5.42 -20.93 -10.33
N LEU A 25 4.17 -20.46 -10.40
CA LEU A 25 3.28 -20.77 -11.51
C LEU A 25 3.82 -20.24 -12.84
N LYS A 26 4.35 -19.01 -12.88
CA LYS A 26 5.06 -18.49 -14.06
C LYS A 26 6.24 -19.37 -14.43
N GLY A 27 7.05 -19.79 -13.44
CA GLY A 27 8.18 -20.70 -13.65
C GLY A 27 7.77 -22.01 -14.33
N PHE A 28 6.68 -22.63 -13.87
CA PHE A 28 6.10 -23.80 -14.50
C PHE A 28 5.56 -23.51 -15.93
N LEU A 29 4.81 -22.43 -16.13
CA LEU A 29 4.28 -22.06 -17.44
C LEU A 29 5.39 -21.87 -18.49
N ASN A 30 6.57 -21.39 -18.07
CA ASN A 30 7.73 -21.28 -18.94
C ASN A 30 8.26 -22.65 -19.40
N THR A 31 8.18 -23.71 -18.58
CA THR A 31 8.67 -25.05 -18.95
C THR A 31 7.82 -25.70 -20.05
N ILE A 32 6.56 -25.29 -20.16
CA ILE A 32 5.62 -25.71 -21.21
C ILE A 32 5.43 -24.64 -22.30
N ALA A 33 6.35 -23.67 -22.37
CA ALA A 33 6.39 -22.60 -23.38
C ALA A 33 5.10 -21.74 -23.49
N VAL A 34 4.38 -21.57 -22.38
CA VAL A 34 3.22 -20.66 -22.30
C VAL A 34 3.71 -19.26 -21.93
N ARG A 35 3.41 -18.26 -22.78
CA ARG A 35 3.75 -16.86 -22.54
C ARG A 35 3.08 -16.39 -21.24
N SER A 36 3.87 -16.02 -20.24
CA SER A 36 3.35 -15.58 -18.95
C SER A 36 4.13 -14.41 -18.34
N GLN A 37 3.42 -13.54 -17.65
CA GLN A 37 3.98 -12.45 -16.86
C GLN A 37 3.35 -12.48 -15.46
N GLN A 38 4.14 -12.14 -14.45
CA GLN A 38 3.66 -11.96 -13.08
C GLN A 38 3.82 -10.50 -12.69
N ILE A 39 2.84 -9.97 -11.97
CA ILE A 39 2.88 -8.64 -11.35
C ILE A 39 2.49 -8.75 -9.88
N ASP A 40 3.17 -7.97 -9.05
CA ASP A 40 2.84 -7.78 -7.63
C ASP A 40 2.42 -6.33 -7.45
N LEU A 41 1.13 -6.12 -7.22
CA LEU A 41 0.57 -4.77 -7.05
C LEU A 41 0.85 -4.21 -5.65
N GLY A 42 1.30 -5.02 -4.69
CA GLY A 42 1.51 -4.60 -3.31
C GLY A 42 2.53 -3.47 -3.19
N ILE A 43 3.78 -3.74 -3.57
CA ILE A 43 4.83 -2.73 -3.44
C ILE A 43 4.61 -1.54 -4.39
N GLU A 44 4.09 -1.77 -5.59
CA GLU A 44 3.86 -0.69 -6.57
C GLU A 44 2.80 0.30 -6.09
N VAL A 45 1.68 -0.19 -5.52
CA VAL A 45 0.65 0.67 -4.95
C VAL A 45 1.17 1.46 -3.76
N MET A 46 1.95 0.81 -2.87
CA MET A 46 2.49 1.49 -1.69
C MET A 46 3.52 2.54 -2.07
N LEU A 47 4.38 2.28 -3.06
CA LEU A 47 5.35 3.28 -3.51
C LEU A 47 4.68 4.49 -4.19
N GLU A 48 3.60 4.28 -4.95
CA GLU A 48 2.86 5.38 -5.55
C GLU A 48 2.11 6.20 -4.46
N LEU A 49 1.44 5.52 -3.52
CA LEU A 49 0.70 6.15 -2.43
C LEU A 49 1.61 6.93 -1.47
N PHE A 50 2.71 6.32 -1.05
CA PHE A 50 3.73 6.91 -0.17
C PHE A 50 4.82 7.60 -0.99
N SER A 51 4.40 8.50 -1.88
CA SER A 51 5.29 9.40 -2.63
C SER A 51 4.86 10.84 -2.42
N GLY A 52 5.73 11.80 -2.76
CA GLY A 52 5.36 13.22 -2.70
C GLY A 52 4.08 13.53 -3.49
N GLU A 53 3.91 12.92 -4.67
CA GLU A 53 2.70 13.08 -5.49
C GLU A 53 1.49 12.34 -4.91
N GLY A 54 1.68 11.12 -4.40
CA GLY A 54 0.62 10.36 -3.74
C GLY A 54 0.06 11.09 -2.51
N LEU A 55 0.94 11.68 -1.69
CA LEU A 55 0.53 12.48 -0.53
C LEU A 55 -0.17 13.78 -0.94
N LYS A 56 0.25 14.46 -2.01
CA LYS A 56 -0.48 15.63 -2.52
C LYS A 56 -1.92 15.28 -2.90
N GLN A 57 -2.13 14.17 -3.60
CA GLN A 57 -3.47 13.69 -3.96
C GLN A 57 -4.28 13.36 -2.70
N LEU A 58 -3.68 12.62 -1.76
CA LEU A 58 -4.31 12.25 -0.49
C LEU A 58 -4.78 13.48 0.29
N PHE A 59 -3.91 14.47 0.50
CA PHE A 59 -4.28 15.66 1.25
C PHE A 59 -5.31 16.53 0.52
N SER A 60 -5.22 16.64 -0.82
CA SER A 60 -6.19 17.37 -1.62
C SER A 60 -7.60 16.77 -1.53
N GLU A 61 -7.73 15.44 -1.57
CA GLU A 61 -9.02 14.77 -1.45
C GLU A 61 -9.58 14.81 -0.03
N ALA A 62 -8.70 14.74 0.96
CA ALA A 62 -9.12 14.79 2.36
C ALA A 62 -9.61 16.19 2.78
N GLU A 63 -9.15 17.26 2.13
CA GLU A 63 -9.49 18.65 2.46
C GLU A 63 -11.01 18.91 2.46
N GLU A 64 -11.76 18.28 1.54
CA GLU A 64 -13.22 18.39 1.49
C GLU A 64 -13.92 17.90 2.77
N LYS A 65 -13.27 17.03 3.53
CA LYS A 65 -13.77 16.42 4.77
C LYS A 65 -13.13 17.01 6.03
N TYR A 66 -12.40 18.12 5.93
CA TYR A 66 -11.64 18.71 7.04
C TYR A 66 -12.46 18.90 8.34
N SER A 67 -13.75 19.25 8.21
CA SER A 67 -14.66 19.41 9.36
C SER A 67 -14.86 18.13 10.18
N LEU A 68 -14.72 16.97 9.55
CA LEU A 68 -14.89 15.64 10.16
C LEU A 68 -13.59 15.07 10.74
N PHE A 69 -12.44 15.75 10.55
CA PHE A 69 -11.15 15.23 11.00
C PHE A 69 -11.11 15.08 12.53
N SER A 70 -10.57 13.96 12.97
CA SER A 70 -10.10 13.79 14.35
C SER A 70 -9.02 14.81 14.70
N GLU A 71 -8.72 14.96 16.00
CA GLU A 71 -7.61 15.81 16.46
C GLU A 71 -6.27 15.41 15.82
N ASN A 72 -6.02 14.10 15.72
CA ASN A 72 -4.81 13.58 15.08
C ASN A 72 -4.75 13.96 13.60
N SER A 73 -5.84 13.77 12.86
CA SER A 73 -5.88 14.10 11.43
C SER A 73 -5.73 15.59 11.17
N ARG A 74 -6.28 16.46 12.04
CA ARG A 74 -6.03 17.92 11.95
C ARG A 74 -4.56 18.26 12.14
N ARG A 75 -3.88 17.61 13.10
CA ARG A 75 -2.44 17.79 13.30
C ARG A 75 -1.65 17.34 12.07
N ILE A 76 -1.93 16.15 11.55
CA ILE A 76 -1.25 15.62 10.36
C ILE A 76 -1.48 16.54 9.16
N PHE A 77 -2.71 17.01 8.95
CA PHE A 77 -3.06 17.92 7.87
C PHE A 77 -2.37 19.29 7.99
N ALA A 78 -2.21 19.80 9.22
CA ALA A 78 -1.43 21.03 9.47
C ALA A 78 0.06 20.85 9.11
N LEU A 79 0.59 19.63 9.22
CA LEU A 79 1.97 19.26 8.89
C LEU A 79 2.14 18.76 7.44
N ARG A 80 1.10 18.76 6.61
CA ARG A 80 1.08 18.10 5.28
C ARG A 80 2.25 18.46 4.37
N GLU A 81 2.65 19.73 4.34
CA GLU A 81 3.76 20.19 3.50
C GLU A 81 5.08 19.53 3.91
N ARG A 82 5.29 19.31 5.23
CA ARG A 82 6.46 18.57 5.72
C ARG A 82 6.39 17.12 5.30
N TYR A 83 5.24 16.45 5.45
CA TYR A 83 5.06 15.07 5.02
C TYR A 83 5.35 14.90 3.51
N ILE A 84 4.82 15.78 2.67
CA ILE A 84 5.07 15.79 1.21
C ILE A 84 6.57 15.98 0.92
N GLN A 85 7.25 16.86 1.66
CA GLN A 85 8.68 17.13 1.44
C GLN A 85 9.60 15.99 1.90
N THR A 86 9.20 15.23 2.92
CA THR A 86 10.08 14.20 3.53
C THR A 86 9.83 12.79 3.02
N ILE A 87 8.63 12.47 2.54
CA ILE A 87 8.21 11.09 2.23
C ILE A 87 9.16 10.36 1.27
N ASP A 88 9.57 11.00 0.16
CA ASP A 88 10.42 10.36 -0.84
C ASP A 88 11.79 9.99 -0.26
N SER A 89 12.35 10.86 0.60
CA SER A 89 13.62 10.59 1.28
C SER A 89 13.49 9.44 2.28
N VAL A 90 12.37 9.38 3.01
CA VAL A 90 12.08 8.31 3.97
C VAL A 90 11.93 6.97 3.25
N ILE A 91 11.16 6.91 2.16
CA ILE A 91 11.02 5.68 1.36
C ILE A 91 12.37 5.25 0.77
N HIS A 92 13.15 6.19 0.24
CA HIS A 92 14.48 5.87 -0.29
C HIS A 92 15.44 5.33 0.77
N PHE A 93 15.36 5.84 2.01
CA PHE A 93 16.08 5.29 3.16
C PHE A 93 15.60 3.87 3.52
N LEU A 94 14.29 3.63 3.59
CA LEU A 94 13.72 2.32 3.90
C LEU A 94 14.06 1.25 2.85
N GLN A 95 14.23 1.65 1.59
CA GLN A 95 14.72 0.79 0.52
C GLN A 95 16.23 0.52 0.58
N GLY A 96 16.96 1.15 1.52
CA GLY A 96 18.41 1.02 1.68
C GLY A 96 19.24 1.87 0.72
N ASN A 97 18.60 2.76 -0.06
CA ASN A 97 19.29 3.54 -1.09
C ASN A 97 19.93 4.83 -0.55
N ASN A 98 19.54 5.29 0.66
CA ASN A 98 20.19 6.40 1.36
C ASN A 98 20.38 6.11 2.85
N PRO A 99 21.34 5.23 3.22
CA PRO A 99 21.57 4.86 4.62
C PRO A 99 22.05 6.04 5.48
N THR A 100 22.66 7.07 4.88
CA THR A 100 23.16 8.25 5.62
C THR A 100 22.04 9.12 6.21
N LEU A 101 20.81 8.97 5.71
CA LEU A 101 19.64 9.67 6.25
C LEU A 101 19.31 9.25 7.69
N ALA A 102 19.81 8.09 8.15
CA ALA A 102 19.54 7.58 9.49
C ALA A 102 19.86 8.60 10.60
N LEU A 103 20.99 9.30 10.49
CA LEU A 103 21.38 10.33 11.47
C LEU A 103 20.35 11.46 11.54
N ARG A 104 19.92 11.96 10.38
CA ARG A 104 18.92 13.05 10.29
C ARG A 104 17.54 12.61 10.77
N ILE A 105 17.14 11.36 10.49
CA ILE A 105 15.87 10.81 10.98
C ILE A 105 15.89 10.72 12.52
N CYS A 106 17.03 10.37 13.11
CA CYS A 106 17.19 10.35 14.56
C CYS A 106 17.29 11.74 15.21
N GLU A 107 17.41 12.82 14.43
CA GLU A 107 17.30 14.18 14.93
C GLU A 107 15.81 14.58 14.95
N ASN A 108 15.32 15.06 16.10
CA ASN A 108 13.91 15.42 16.36
C ASN A 108 13.35 16.58 15.50
N SER A 109 14.01 16.95 14.40
CA SER A 109 13.63 18.07 13.54
C SER A 109 13.38 17.68 12.09
N PHE A 110 13.76 16.47 11.67
CA PHE A 110 13.60 16.05 10.29
C PHE A 110 12.17 15.61 9.98
N LEU A 111 11.65 14.63 10.70
CA LEU A 111 10.31 14.08 10.46
C LEU A 111 9.22 15.01 11.05
N PRO A 112 8.09 15.19 10.35
CA PRO A 112 6.86 15.61 11.02
C PRO A 112 6.33 14.45 11.87
N GLU A 113 5.74 14.78 13.01
CA GLU A 113 5.36 13.82 14.05
C GLU A 113 3.95 14.11 14.55
N ALA A 114 3.09 13.09 14.63
CA ALA A 114 1.76 13.14 15.21
C ALA A 114 1.57 12.04 16.28
N SER A 115 0.36 11.50 16.43
CA SER A 115 0.02 10.67 17.60
C SER A 115 0.88 9.42 17.78
N ARG A 116 1.46 8.88 16.70
CA ARG A 116 2.34 7.70 16.78
C ARG A 116 3.63 7.97 17.55
N PHE A 117 4.07 9.22 17.62
CA PHE A 117 5.26 9.65 18.35
C PHE A 117 4.98 10.00 19.83
N ASN A 118 3.72 10.01 20.27
CA ASN A 118 3.41 10.32 21.67
C ASN A 118 3.81 9.20 22.67
N HIS A 119 4.13 8.00 22.18
CA HIS A 119 4.46 6.83 22.99
C HIS A 119 5.98 6.58 23.11
N GLU A 120 6.81 7.58 22.81
CA GLU A 120 8.29 7.52 22.82
C GLU A 120 8.95 7.35 24.20
N GLY A 121 8.21 6.91 25.21
CA GLY A 121 8.78 6.58 26.52
C GLY A 121 9.83 5.46 26.40
N ASP A 122 11.10 5.86 26.50
CA ASP A 122 12.32 5.02 26.58
C ASP A 122 12.91 4.45 25.28
N LEU A 123 12.78 5.16 24.14
CA LEU A 123 13.52 4.79 22.91
C LEU A 123 15.05 4.76 23.12
N ASP A 124 15.61 5.68 23.90
CA ASP A 124 17.07 5.72 24.11
C ASP A 124 17.58 4.56 24.99
N TRP A 125 16.74 4.03 25.90
CA TRP A 125 17.05 2.80 26.65
C TRP A 125 16.85 1.54 25.79
N ALA A 126 15.78 1.48 24.99
CA ALA A 126 15.44 0.33 24.15
C ALA A 126 16.40 0.15 22.95
N PHE A 127 16.90 1.25 22.40
CA PHE A 127 17.84 1.24 21.27
C PHE A 127 19.31 1.36 21.70
N GLY A 128 19.64 1.34 23.01
CA GLY A 128 20.99 1.59 23.52
C GLY A 128 22.11 0.81 22.80
N THR A 129 21.89 -0.45 22.43
CA THR A 129 22.82 -1.28 21.62
C THR A 129 22.41 -1.46 20.16
N MET A 130 21.19 -1.06 19.77
CA MET A 130 20.73 -1.08 18.37
C MET A 130 21.22 0.19 17.68
N GLY A 131 22.07 0.03 16.66
CA GLY A 131 22.69 1.16 15.97
C GLY A 131 21.68 2.16 15.39
N THR A 132 22.13 3.39 15.13
CA THR A 132 21.35 4.52 14.58
C THR A 132 20.42 4.13 13.41
N SER A 133 20.84 3.19 12.57
CA SER A 133 20.02 2.66 11.46
C SER A 133 18.70 2.04 11.93
N ASP A 134 18.70 1.24 12.99
CA ASP A 134 17.50 0.54 13.44
C ASP A 134 16.54 1.49 14.16
N LYS A 135 17.07 2.44 14.94
CA LYS A 135 16.29 3.56 15.49
C LYS A 135 15.64 4.36 14.36
N ALA A 136 16.39 4.70 13.31
CA ALA A 136 15.85 5.43 12.17
C ALA A 136 14.76 4.65 11.40
N LYS A 137 14.91 3.33 11.22
CA LYS A 137 13.86 2.49 10.63
C LYS A 137 12.60 2.44 11.48
N HIS A 138 12.74 2.39 12.80
CA HIS A 138 11.61 2.45 13.72
C HIS A 138 10.86 3.78 13.62
N LEU A 139 11.58 4.91 13.68
CA LEU A 139 10.99 6.25 13.53
C LEU A 139 10.33 6.43 12.15
N ALA A 140 10.96 5.95 11.08
CA ALA A 140 10.38 5.93 9.75
C ALA A 140 9.10 5.07 9.69
N THR A 141 9.02 4.00 10.48
CA THR A 141 7.80 3.18 10.58
C THR A 141 6.67 3.96 11.25
N LEU A 142 6.94 4.63 12.39
CA LEU A 142 5.95 5.49 13.07
C LEU A 142 5.45 6.62 12.16
N TYR A 143 6.36 7.22 11.39
CA TYR A 143 6.03 8.23 10.39
C TYR A 143 5.08 7.72 9.30
N LEU A 144 5.30 6.51 8.79
CA LEU A 144 4.38 5.88 7.83
C LEU A 144 3.06 5.46 8.48
N GLU A 145 3.07 5.09 9.76
CA GLU A 145 1.86 4.80 10.54
C GLU A 145 1.00 6.05 10.80
N ASP A 146 1.61 7.22 11.03
CA ASP A 146 0.87 8.49 11.14
C ASP A 146 0.08 8.77 9.84
N ILE A 147 0.74 8.68 8.69
CA ILE A 147 0.07 8.82 7.39
C ILE A 147 -1.03 7.76 7.22
N SER A 148 -0.80 6.55 7.71
CA SER A 148 -1.79 5.47 7.63
C SER A 148 -3.02 5.76 8.48
N ASP A 149 -2.84 6.28 9.69
CA ASP A 149 -3.95 6.72 10.54
C ASP A 149 -4.76 7.83 9.86
N PHE A 150 -4.08 8.75 9.17
CA PHE A 150 -4.75 9.79 8.37
C PHE A 150 -5.56 9.19 7.21
N ILE A 151 -5.02 8.22 6.48
CA ILE A 151 -5.75 7.51 5.41
C ILE A 151 -7.00 6.83 5.98
N VAL A 152 -6.86 6.13 7.11
CA VAL A 152 -7.97 5.43 7.79
C VAL A 152 -9.07 6.39 8.20
N ASP A 153 -8.72 7.55 8.77
CA ASP A 153 -9.68 8.53 9.27
C ASP A 153 -10.39 9.31 8.15
N THR A 154 -9.74 9.51 6.99
CA THR A 154 -10.23 10.47 5.97
C THR A 154 -10.69 9.84 4.67
N THR A 155 -10.05 8.75 4.25
CA THR A 155 -10.18 8.21 2.89
C THR A 155 -10.69 6.78 2.88
N ASP A 156 -10.07 5.90 3.67
CA ASP A 156 -10.30 4.46 3.59
C ASP A 156 -10.20 3.77 4.96
N PRO A 157 -11.34 3.47 5.62
CA PRO A 157 -11.36 2.88 6.95
C PRO A 157 -10.81 1.45 7.01
N TYR A 158 -10.58 0.81 5.86
CA TYR A 158 -10.02 -0.54 5.78
C TYR A 158 -8.52 -0.55 5.52
N PHE A 159 -7.88 0.62 5.41
CA PHE A 159 -6.46 0.73 5.10
C PHE A 159 -5.54 0.10 6.17
N GLY A 160 -4.48 -0.58 5.71
CA GLY A 160 -3.42 -1.10 6.57
C GLY A 160 -2.35 -1.87 5.82
N PHE A 161 -1.08 -1.75 6.25
CA PHE A 161 0.09 -2.34 5.55
C PHE A 161 0.02 -3.85 5.33
N SER A 162 -0.61 -4.60 6.23
CA SER A 162 -0.67 -6.08 6.19
C SER A 162 -2.05 -6.68 6.44
N ARG A 163 -3.03 -5.85 6.84
CA ARG A 163 -4.37 -6.29 7.26
C ARG A 163 -5.48 -5.51 6.56
N TYR A 164 -5.20 -5.00 5.36
CA TYR A 164 -6.19 -4.29 4.57
C TYR A 164 -7.45 -5.14 4.40
N ALA A 165 -8.63 -4.59 4.66
CA ALA A 165 -9.91 -5.27 4.50
C ALA A 165 -10.02 -6.68 5.13
N GLU A 166 -9.13 -7.08 6.05
CA GLU A 166 -9.14 -8.42 6.63
C GLU A 166 -10.44 -8.68 7.41
N ARG A 167 -11.01 -7.62 7.98
CA ARG A 167 -12.32 -7.66 8.66
C ARG A 167 -13.46 -8.02 7.69
N LEU A 168 -13.40 -7.56 6.43
CA LEU A 168 -14.37 -7.92 5.39
C LEU A 168 -14.23 -9.39 4.93
N GLY A 169 -13.06 -9.99 5.12
CA GLY A 169 -12.80 -11.39 4.77
C GLY A 169 -12.93 -12.39 5.93
N ARG A 170 -12.86 -11.93 7.19
CA ARG A 170 -13.03 -12.77 8.40
C ARG A 170 -14.47 -12.91 8.82
N SER A 171 -15.26 -11.86 8.66
CA SER A 171 -16.69 -11.87 8.89
C SER A 171 -17.37 -12.30 7.61
N ALA A 172 -17.70 -13.58 7.49
CA ALA A 172 -19.07 -13.99 7.21
C ALA A 172 -19.16 -15.38 6.57
N ASN A 173 -20.22 -16.08 6.95
CA ASN A 173 -20.76 -17.18 6.17
C ASN A 173 -21.45 -16.69 4.87
N LEU A 174 -21.35 -15.38 4.55
CA LEU A 174 -22.07 -14.64 3.50
C LEU A 174 -21.21 -13.48 2.94
N PHE A 175 -21.03 -13.39 1.62
CA PHE A 175 -20.16 -12.36 1.00
C PHE A 175 -20.82 -10.97 0.86
N ASP A 176 -21.86 -10.67 1.63
CA ASP A 176 -22.70 -9.47 1.41
C ASP A 176 -21.95 -8.17 1.73
N GLU A 177 -21.29 -8.07 2.88
CA GLU A 177 -20.49 -6.88 3.25
C GLU A 177 -19.39 -6.58 2.24
N LEU A 178 -18.73 -7.65 1.74
CA LEU A 178 -17.71 -7.56 0.71
C LEU A 178 -18.31 -7.08 -0.63
N TYR A 179 -19.46 -7.64 -1.01
CA TYR A 179 -20.17 -7.23 -2.22
C TYR A 179 -20.57 -5.75 -2.16
N GLU A 180 -21.16 -5.31 -1.04
CA GLU A 180 -21.51 -3.90 -0.83
C GLU A 180 -20.29 -3.00 -0.89
N ALA A 181 -19.19 -3.36 -0.22
CA ALA A 181 -17.94 -2.61 -0.27
C ALA A 181 -17.42 -2.49 -1.72
N LEU A 182 -17.52 -3.55 -2.51
CA LEU A 182 -17.13 -3.56 -3.92
C LEU A 182 -18.00 -2.65 -4.81
N GLN A 183 -19.21 -2.29 -4.39
CA GLN A 183 -20.09 -1.35 -5.13
C GLN A 183 -19.90 0.11 -4.73
N ARG A 184 -19.16 0.40 -3.65
CA ARG A 184 -18.88 1.78 -3.22
C ARG A 184 -17.97 2.49 -4.23
N GLN A 185 -17.91 3.81 -4.11
CA GLN A 185 -16.97 4.62 -4.87
C GLN A 185 -15.54 4.22 -4.54
N ASP A 186 -14.71 4.08 -5.58
CA ASP A 186 -13.32 3.68 -5.46
C ASP A 186 -12.53 4.73 -4.65
N THR A 187 -11.74 4.28 -3.67
CA THR A 187 -10.85 5.14 -2.87
C THR A 187 -9.62 5.58 -3.69
N LEU A 188 -8.80 6.47 -3.13
CA LEU A 188 -7.50 6.82 -3.76
C LEU A 188 -6.63 5.57 -3.98
N VAL A 189 -6.60 4.68 -3.00
CA VAL A 189 -5.85 3.41 -3.04
C VAL A 189 -6.37 2.52 -4.17
N ASP A 190 -7.69 2.40 -4.31
CA ASP A 190 -8.31 1.64 -5.40
C ASP A 190 -7.93 2.21 -6.77
N ARG A 191 -7.99 3.55 -6.92
CA ARG A 191 -7.65 4.21 -8.18
C ARG A 191 -6.18 4.02 -8.56
N ILE A 192 -5.26 4.20 -7.61
CA ILE A 192 -3.82 3.94 -7.82
C ILE A 192 -3.61 2.49 -8.28
N MET A 193 -4.20 1.52 -7.58
CA MET A 193 -4.10 0.10 -7.92
C MET A 193 -4.61 -0.17 -9.34
N ILE A 194 -5.79 0.34 -9.67
CA ILE A 194 -6.39 0.16 -10.99
C ILE A 194 -5.57 0.84 -12.09
N ASP A 195 -4.97 1.99 -11.83
CA ASP A 195 -4.12 2.68 -12.82
C ASP A 195 -2.80 1.95 -13.08
N ILE A 196 -2.20 1.36 -12.05
CA ILE A 196 -1.04 0.46 -12.22
C ILE A 196 -1.47 -0.78 -13.03
N LEU A 197 -2.59 -1.41 -12.66
CA LEU A 197 -3.12 -2.59 -13.36
C LEU A 197 -3.42 -2.31 -14.84
N LYS A 198 -4.01 -1.14 -15.16
CA LYS A 198 -4.23 -0.66 -16.54
C LYS A 198 -2.92 -0.64 -17.32
N LYS A 199 -1.88 0.00 -16.79
CA LYS A 199 -0.56 0.11 -17.43
C LYS A 199 0.04 -1.28 -17.70
N LYS A 200 0.01 -2.19 -16.72
CA LYS A 200 0.55 -3.55 -16.87
C LYS A 200 -0.23 -4.35 -17.91
N THR A 201 -1.55 -4.32 -17.86
CA THR A 201 -2.44 -5.04 -18.78
C THR A 201 -2.25 -4.54 -20.22
N ALA A 202 -2.17 -3.23 -20.43
CA ALA A 202 -1.90 -2.64 -21.74
C ALA A 202 -0.52 -3.04 -22.29
N SER A 203 0.51 -3.11 -21.44
CA SER A 203 1.86 -3.49 -21.86
C SER A 203 2.00 -4.95 -22.27
N PHE A 204 1.28 -5.87 -21.61
CA PHE A 204 1.42 -7.30 -21.82
C PHE A 204 0.36 -7.90 -22.76
N THR A 205 -0.82 -7.25 -22.85
CA THR A 205 -1.99 -7.69 -23.62
C THR A 205 -2.35 -9.16 -23.34
N PRO A 206 -2.72 -9.53 -22.10
CA PRO A 206 -3.05 -10.91 -21.75
C PRO A 206 -4.32 -11.39 -22.45
N THR A 207 -4.36 -12.69 -22.76
CA THR A 207 -5.60 -13.40 -23.17
C THR A 207 -6.26 -14.12 -21.99
N MET A 208 -5.56 -14.24 -20.87
CA MET A 208 -6.04 -14.85 -19.62
C MET A 208 -5.40 -14.14 -18.43
N VAL A 209 -6.17 -13.94 -17.37
CA VAL A 209 -5.66 -13.38 -16.12
C VAL A 209 -5.92 -14.35 -14.97
N GLY A 210 -4.88 -14.64 -14.20
CA GLY A 210 -4.98 -15.38 -12.94
C GLY A 210 -4.72 -14.44 -11.77
N ILE A 211 -5.60 -14.43 -10.77
CA ILE A 211 -5.44 -13.62 -9.55
C ILE A 211 -5.18 -14.58 -8.39
N SER A 212 -4.03 -14.42 -7.72
CA SER A 212 -3.70 -15.21 -6.53
C SER A 212 -4.06 -14.39 -5.29
N VAL A 213 -5.01 -14.88 -4.48
CA VAL A 213 -5.43 -14.24 -3.23
C VAL A 213 -4.87 -15.06 -2.07
N PRO A 214 -3.69 -14.69 -1.51
CA PRO A 214 -3.03 -15.53 -0.52
C PRO A 214 -3.62 -15.43 0.89
N PHE A 215 -4.19 -14.27 1.24
CA PHE A 215 -4.78 -14.02 2.55
C PHE A 215 -6.17 -13.36 2.42
N PRO A 216 -7.04 -13.49 3.44
CA PRO A 216 -8.38 -12.88 3.41
C PRO A 216 -8.37 -11.36 3.15
N GLY A 217 -7.38 -10.63 3.67
CA GLY A 217 -7.25 -9.19 3.44
C GLY A 217 -6.99 -8.80 1.97
N ASN A 218 -6.46 -9.71 1.17
CA ASN A 218 -6.21 -9.46 -0.25
C ASN A 218 -7.45 -9.64 -1.13
N LEU A 219 -8.51 -10.25 -0.59
CA LEU A 219 -9.67 -10.67 -1.36
C LEU A 219 -10.40 -9.48 -2.00
N PHE A 220 -10.60 -8.40 -1.23
CA PHE A 220 -11.25 -7.18 -1.74
C PHE A 220 -10.50 -6.63 -2.96
N CYS A 221 -9.19 -6.41 -2.85
CA CYS A 221 -8.38 -5.87 -3.93
C CYS A 221 -8.30 -6.83 -5.13
N GLY A 222 -8.23 -8.14 -4.88
CA GLY A 222 -8.30 -9.16 -5.93
C GLY A 222 -9.61 -9.11 -6.72
N LEU A 223 -10.73 -8.97 -6.02
CA LEU A 223 -12.05 -8.82 -6.65
C LEU A 223 -12.19 -7.48 -7.37
N LYS A 224 -11.64 -6.37 -6.84
CA LYS A 224 -11.60 -5.08 -7.55
C LYS A 224 -10.82 -5.14 -8.86
N CYS A 225 -9.66 -5.79 -8.84
CA CYS A 225 -8.90 -6.08 -10.07
C CYS A 225 -9.78 -6.85 -11.06
N GLY A 226 -10.44 -7.92 -10.61
CA GLY A 226 -11.36 -8.71 -11.42
C GLY A 226 -12.54 -7.91 -11.99
N GLN A 227 -13.15 -7.02 -11.20
CA GLN A 227 -14.22 -6.12 -11.66
C GLN A 227 -13.76 -5.22 -12.81
N TRP A 228 -12.57 -4.63 -12.69
CA TRP A 228 -12.01 -3.78 -13.74
C TRP A 228 -11.65 -4.58 -15.00
N ILE A 229 -10.99 -5.74 -14.85
CA ILE A 229 -10.64 -6.62 -15.99
C ILE A 229 -11.90 -7.05 -16.74
N LYS A 230 -12.94 -7.51 -16.03
CA LYS A 230 -14.20 -7.95 -16.64
C LYS A 230 -14.91 -6.84 -17.42
N LYS A 231 -14.84 -5.59 -16.93
CA LYS A 231 -15.43 -4.43 -17.60
C LYS A 231 -14.67 -4.03 -18.88
N THR A 232 -13.36 -4.23 -18.93
CA THR A 232 -12.49 -3.72 -20.01
C THR A 232 -12.10 -4.76 -21.05
N THR A 233 -12.11 -6.04 -20.67
CA THR A 233 -11.77 -7.16 -21.54
C THR A 233 -12.90 -8.20 -21.47
N PRO A 234 -14.10 -7.90 -22.00
CA PRO A 234 -15.21 -8.85 -21.99
C PRO A 234 -14.87 -10.02 -22.93
N GLY A 235 -14.54 -11.16 -22.32
CA GLY A 235 -14.24 -12.43 -22.98
C GLY A 235 -14.51 -13.59 -22.03
#